data_AF-A0A4R4Q1Q4-F1
#
_entry.id   AF-A0A4R4Q1Q4-F1
#
_cell.length_a   1.000
_cell.length_b   1.000
_cell.length_c   1.000
_cell.angle_alpha   90.00
_cell.angle_beta   90.00
_cell.angle_gamma   90.00
#
_symmetry.space_group_name_H-M   'P 1'
#
loop_
_entity.id
_entity.type
_entity.pdbx_description
1 polymer ?
#
loop_
_entity_poly.entity_id
_entity_poly.type
_entity_poly.pdbx_seq_one_letter_code
_entity_poly.pdbx_strand_id
1 'polypeptide(L)'
;MKLGEVADRIEQFDEDLTIYAARPWTIDSEASLEVNEDSTTRPLNGLDYFLEVDIAVEVIEAWSIHRPGQVPTTAERCEAIVFYADNDCYLIPGGYDPIS
;
A
#
# COMPACT_ATOMS: atom_id res chain seq x y z
N MET A 1 -6.25 -13.31 -0.25
CA MET A 1 -6.29 -12.98 -1.70
C MET A 1 -4.89 -12.61 -2.16
N LYS A 2 -4.66 -12.33 -3.45
CA LYS A 2 -3.36 -11.84 -3.93
C LYS A 2 -3.26 -10.32 -3.91
N LEU A 3 -2.06 -9.77 -3.74
CA LEU A 3 -1.87 -8.31 -3.71
C LEU A 3 -2.31 -7.65 -5.02
N GLY A 4 -2.07 -8.29 -6.16
CA GLY A 4 -2.60 -7.83 -7.45
C GLY A 4 -4.13 -7.76 -7.49
N GLU A 5 -4.81 -8.71 -6.86
CA GLU A 5 -6.27 -8.70 -6.77
C GLU A 5 -6.80 -7.56 -5.89
N VAL A 6 -6.03 -7.17 -4.86
CA VAL A 6 -6.33 -6.00 -4.03
C VAL A 6 -6.12 -4.73 -4.85
N ALA A 7 -4.97 -4.59 -5.51
CA ALA A 7 -4.65 -3.41 -6.32
C ALA A 7 -5.65 -3.16 -7.47
N ASP A 8 -6.15 -4.24 -8.09
CA ASP A 8 -7.15 -4.16 -9.17
C ASP A 8 -8.50 -3.63 -8.71
N ARG A 9 -8.85 -3.87 -7.45
CA ARG A 9 -10.17 -3.57 -6.86
C ARG A 9 -10.08 -2.56 -5.73
N ILE A 10 -8.99 -1.81 -5.64
CA ILE A 10 -8.66 -1.01 -4.47
C ILE A 10 -9.77 -0.02 -4.10
N GLU A 11 -10.39 0.63 -5.10
CA GLU A 11 -11.48 1.59 -4.89
C GLU A 11 -12.81 0.96 -4.47
N GLN A 12 -12.88 -0.37 -4.38
CA GLN A 12 -14.06 -1.10 -3.89
C GLN A 12 -13.95 -1.48 -2.42
N PHE A 13 -12.78 -1.33 -1.81
CA PHE A 13 -12.57 -1.61 -0.39
C PHE A 13 -12.86 -0.36 0.44
N ASP A 14 -13.14 -0.59 1.72
CA ASP A 14 -13.31 0.47 2.70
C ASP A 14 -11.97 1.17 2.94
N GLU A 15 -11.98 2.50 2.93
CA GLU A 15 -10.79 3.36 3.05
C GLU A 15 -10.14 3.26 4.43
N ASP A 16 -10.93 2.89 5.47
CA ASP A 16 -10.44 2.70 6.84
C ASP A 16 -9.66 1.37 7.03
N LEU A 17 -9.56 0.53 5.99
CA LEU A 17 -8.84 -0.73 6.07
C LEU A 17 -7.34 -0.57 5.81
N THR A 18 -6.56 -1.48 6.39
CA THR A 18 -5.14 -1.64 6.14
C THR A 18 -4.87 -2.92 5.37
N ILE A 19 -4.02 -2.83 4.35
CA ILE A 19 -3.52 -3.97 3.58
C ILE A 19 -2.33 -4.55 4.33
N TYR A 20 -2.38 -5.86 4.57
CA TYR A 20 -1.25 -6.66 5.04
C TYR A 20 -0.84 -7.60 3.93
N ALA A 21 0.46 -7.76 3.70
CA ALA A 21 0.96 -8.60 2.61
C ALA A 21 2.26 -9.34 2.96
N ALA A 22 2.40 -10.55 2.43
CA ALA A 22 3.59 -11.36 2.58
C ALA A 22 4.76 -10.78 1.78
N ARG A 23 5.92 -10.64 2.43
CA ARG A 23 7.16 -10.25 1.74
C ARG A 23 7.80 -11.44 0.98
N PRO A 24 8.54 -11.18 -0.12
CA PRO A 24 8.66 -9.89 -0.80
C PRO A 24 7.32 -9.47 -1.42
N TRP A 25 7.02 -8.17 -1.42
CA TRP A 25 5.76 -7.68 -1.98
C TRP A 25 5.80 -7.74 -3.50
N THR A 26 4.92 -8.57 -4.05
CA THR A 26 4.80 -8.85 -5.47
C THR A 26 3.31 -8.97 -5.80
N ILE A 27 2.97 -8.93 -7.08
CA ILE A 27 1.58 -9.11 -7.53
C ILE A 27 0.95 -10.43 -7.04
N ASP A 28 1.78 -11.46 -6.83
CA ASP A 28 1.37 -12.80 -6.38
C ASP A 28 1.47 -13.02 -4.86
N SER A 29 1.89 -11.99 -4.11
CA SER A 29 2.00 -12.07 -2.65
C SER A 29 0.63 -12.28 -2.03
N GLU A 30 0.57 -13.10 -0.99
CA GLU A 30 -0.64 -13.21 -0.20
C GLU A 30 -0.92 -11.88 0.52
N ALA A 31 -2.19 -11.47 0.51
CA ALA A 31 -2.66 -10.25 1.12
C ALA A 31 -4.00 -10.45 1.84
N SER A 32 -4.21 -9.67 2.90
CA SER A 32 -5.46 -9.50 3.63
C SER A 32 -5.74 -8.02 3.88
N LEU A 33 -7.02 -7.70 4.06
CA LEU A 33 -7.49 -6.36 4.44
C LEU A 33 -8.08 -6.47 5.84
N GLU A 34 -7.55 -5.71 6.78
CA GLU A 34 -7.96 -5.76 8.19
C GLU A 34 -8.00 -4.35 8.77
N VAL A 35 -8.83 -4.12 9.77
CA VAL A 35 -8.82 -2.87 10.54
C VAL A 35 -7.57 -2.82 11.41
N ASN A 36 -6.81 -1.74 11.33
CA ASN A 36 -5.64 -1.52 12.19
C ASN A 36 -6.05 -0.78 13.48
N GLU A 37 -6.70 -1.51 14.40
CA GLU A 37 -7.24 -0.93 15.65
C GLU A 37 -6.19 -0.24 16.53
N ASP A 38 -4.95 -0.75 16.50
CA ASP A 38 -3.86 -0.21 17.30
C ASP A 38 -3.09 0.93 16.58
N SER A 39 -3.44 1.23 15.33
CA SER A 39 -2.72 2.18 14.46
C SER A 39 -1.21 1.94 14.46
N THR A 40 -0.79 0.66 14.37
CA THR A 40 0.63 0.27 14.34
C THR A 40 1.00 -0.41 13.03
N THR A 41 2.28 -0.40 12.68
CA THR A 41 2.81 -1.12 11.49
C THR A 41 3.23 -2.56 11.82
N ARG A 42 2.65 -3.16 12.86
CA ARG A 42 3.03 -4.51 13.31
C ARG A 42 2.47 -5.57 12.36
N PRO A 43 3.18 -6.68 12.14
CA PRO A 43 2.64 -7.81 11.40
C PRO A 43 1.38 -8.36 12.06
N LEU A 44 0.42 -8.76 11.22
CA LEU A 44 -0.84 -9.36 11.65
C LEU A 44 -1.01 -10.71 10.95
N ASN A 45 -1.30 -11.76 11.72
CA ASN A 45 -1.52 -13.12 11.20
C ASN A 45 -0.38 -13.65 10.29
N GLY A 46 0.86 -13.21 10.52
CA GLY A 46 2.04 -13.63 9.74
C GLY A 46 2.24 -12.85 8.43
N LEU A 47 1.44 -11.82 8.17
CA LEU A 47 1.61 -10.88 7.06
C LEU A 47 2.18 -9.55 7.61
N ASP A 48 3.09 -8.94 6.86
CA ASP A 48 3.65 -7.64 7.22
C ASP A 48 2.64 -6.52 6.90
N TYR A 49 2.65 -5.46 7.70
CA TYR A 49 1.98 -4.21 7.33
C TYR A 49 2.47 -3.76 5.96
N PHE A 50 1.55 -3.52 5.02
CA PHE A 50 1.89 -3.06 3.68
C PHE A 50 1.56 -1.58 3.53
N LEU A 51 0.27 -1.23 3.51
CA LEU A 51 -0.20 0.14 3.26
C LEU A 51 -1.68 0.27 3.63
N GLU A 52 -2.13 1.46 4.02
CA GLU A 52 -3.55 1.78 4.20
C GLU A 52 -4.27 1.88 2.84
N VAL A 53 -5.57 1.56 2.79
CA VAL A 53 -6.34 1.52 1.54
C VAL A 53 -6.50 2.92 0.95
N ASP A 54 -6.80 3.93 1.76
CA ASP A 54 -6.88 5.33 1.36
C ASP A 54 -5.59 5.80 0.68
N ILE A 55 -4.42 5.55 1.29
CA ILE A 55 -3.11 5.88 0.72
C ILE A 55 -2.88 5.13 -0.60
N ALA A 56 -3.23 3.85 -0.67
CA ALA A 56 -3.09 3.07 -1.91
C ALA A 56 -3.93 3.65 -3.06
N VAL A 57 -5.13 4.15 -2.77
CA VAL A 57 -5.98 4.86 -3.75
C VAL A 57 -5.29 6.14 -4.22
N GLU A 58 -4.82 6.99 -3.29
CA GLU A 58 -4.14 8.24 -3.62
C GLU A 58 -2.90 8.02 -4.51
N VAL A 59 -2.14 6.96 -4.25
CA VAL A 59 -0.96 6.60 -5.06
C VAL A 59 -1.35 6.27 -6.51
N ILE A 60 -2.43 5.54 -6.72
CA ILE A 60 -2.89 5.16 -8.06
C ILE A 60 -3.51 6.36 -8.79
N GLU A 61 -4.20 7.24 -8.08
CA GLU A 61 -4.68 8.50 -8.64
C GLU A 61 -3.51 9.40 -9.06
N ALA A 62 -2.51 9.55 -8.20
CA ALA A 62 -1.29 10.29 -8.50
C ALA A 62 -0.55 9.71 -9.70
N TRP A 63 -0.48 8.38 -9.82
CA TRP A 63 0.10 7.72 -11.01
C TRP A 63 -0.62 8.14 -12.29
N SER A 64 -1.95 8.23 -12.25
CA SER A 64 -2.82 8.56 -13.40
C SER A 64 -2.72 10.04 -13.79
N ILE A 65 -2.61 10.94 -12.82
CA ILE A 65 -2.42 12.38 -13.07
C ILE A 65 -1.15 12.64 -13.88
N HIS A 66 -0.07 11.91 -13.59
CA HIS A 66 1.20 12.04 -14.32
C HIS A 66 1.18 11.34 -15.69
N ARG A 67 0.10 10.61 -16.03
CA ARG A 67 -0.06 9.85 -17.29
C ARG A 67 -1.47 10.06 -17.87
N PRO A 68 -1.80 11.30 -18.28
CA PRO A 68 -3.15 11.62 -18.74
C PRO A 68 -3.57 10.76 -19.94
N GLY A 69 -4.76 10.17 -19.86
CA GLY A 69 -5.34 9.31 -20.90
C GLY A 69 -4.92 7.84 -20.82
N GLN A 70 -4.11 7.45 -19.82
CA GLN A 70 -3.78 6.06 -19.55
C GLN A 70 -4.61 5.55 -18.37
N VAL A 71 -5.06 4.29 -18.47
CA VAL A 71 -5.65 3.55 -17.36
C VAL A 71 -4.60 2.54 -16.91
N PRO A 72 -4.16 2.57 -15.65
CA PRO A 72 -3.14 1.65 -15.19
C PRO A 72 -3.66 0.21 -15.22
N THR A 73 -2.86 -0.69 -15.76
CA THR A 73 -3.08 -2.14 -15.65
C THR A 73 -2.92 -2.60 -14.20
N THR A 74 -3.47 -3.77 -13.85
CA THR A 74 -3.31 -4.35 -12.50
C THR A 74 -1.84 -4.43 -12.06
N ALA A 75 -0.93 -4.74 -12.99
CA ALA A 75 0.50 -4.79 -12.73
C ALA A 75 1.07 -3.39 -12.39
N GLU A 76 0.71 -2.36 -13.16
CA GLU A 76 1.14 -0.98 -12.90
C GLU A 76 0.57 -0.43 -11.59
N ARG A 77 -0.69 -0.75 -11.27
CA ARG A 77 -1.31 -0.41 -9.98
C ARG A 77 -0.55 -1.04 -8.83
N CYS A 78 -0.29 -2.35 -8.91
CA CYS A 78 0.46 -3.08 -7.91
C CYS A 78 1.91 -2.57 -7.77
N GLU A 79 2.57 -2.27 -8.89
CA GLU A 79 3.93 -1.71 -8.89
C GLU A 79 3.97 -0.33 -8.23
N ALA A 80 3.00 0.54 -8.52
CA ALA A 80 2.93 1.87 -7.94
C ALA A 80 2.80 1.83 -6.41
N ILE A 81 1.89 1.01 -5.88
CA ILE A 81 1.68 0.90 -4.43
C ILE A 81 2.82 0.16 -3.73
N VAL A 82 3.46 -0.83 -4.36
CA VAL A 82 4.65 -1.49 -3.82
C VAL A 82 5.83 -0.52 -3.78
N PHE A 83 6.03 0.25 -4.87
CA PHE A 83 7.03 1.29 -4.92
C PHE A 83 6.79 2.33 -3.82
N TYR A 84 5.56 2.79 -3.65
CA TYR A 84 5.23 3.72 -2.57
C TYR A 84 5.54 3.12 -1.20
N ALA A 85 5.03 1.92 -0.89
CA ALA A 85 5.24 1.27 0.41
C ALA A 85 6.73 1.05 0.73
N ASP A 86 7.56 0.64 -0.23
CA ASP A 86 9.00 0.48 0.00
C ASP A 86 9.74 1.82 0.19
N ASN A 87 9.25 2.92 -0.38
CA ASN A 87 9.87 4.25 -0.26
C ASN A 87 9.33 5.08 0.91
N ASP A 88 8.05 4.95 1.24
CA ASP A 88 7.39 5.63 2.37
C ASP A 88 7.78 4.99 3.72
N CYS A 89 8.15 3.70 3.71
CA CYS A 89 8.80 3.02 4.83
C CYS A 89 10.17 3.64 5.22
N TYR A 90 10.66 4.67 4.51
CA TYR A 90 11.79 5.51 4.93
C TYR A 90 11.41 6.67 5.88
N LEU A 91 10.19 6.71 6.41
CA LEU A 91 9.89 7.47 7.62
C LEU A 91 10.63 6.85 8.81
N ILE A 92 11.82 7.38 9.07
CA ILE A 92 12.79 6.99 10.10
C ILE A 92 12.09 6.71 11.43
N PRO A 93 12.22 5.51 12.03
CA PRO A 93 11.87 5.29 13.42
C PRO A 93 12.94 5.98 14.28
N GLY A 94 12.74 7.27 14.55
CA GLY A 94 13.61 8.07 15.41
C GLY A 94 13.84 9.50 14.93
N GLY A 95 13.04 10.42 15.47
CA GLY A 95 13.44 11.80 15.75
C GLY A 95 13.99 12.61 14.57
N TYR A 96 13.09 13.23 13.82
CA TYR A 96 13.43 14.50 13.17
C TYR A 96 13.44 15.57 14.27
N ASP A 97 14.62 16.00 14.71
CA ASP A 97 14.80 17.26 15.44
C ASP A 97 15.36 18.30 14.45
N PRO A 98 14.51 19.12 13.83
CA PRO A 98 15.01 20.23 13.03
C PRO A 98 15.38 21.32 14.02
N ILE A 99 16.67 21.38 14.37
CA ILE A 99 17.55 22.57 14.44
C ILE A 99 18.80 22.13 15.23
N SER A 100 19.95 22.08 14.55
CA SER A 100 21.27 22.22 15.17
C SER A 100 22.08 23.22 14.33
#